data_AF-A0A552UXV6-F1
#
_entry.id   AF-A0A552UXV6-F1
#
_cell.length_a   1.000
_cell.length_b   1.000
_cell.length_c   1.000
_cell.angle_alpha   90.00
_cell.angle_beta   90.00
_cell.angle_gamma   90.00
#
_symmetry.space_group_name_H-M   'P 1'
#
loop_
_entity.id
_entity.type
_entity.pdbx_description
1 polymer ?
#
loop_
_entity_poly.entity_id
_entity_poly.type
_entity_poly.pdbx_seq_one_letter_code
_entity_poly.pdbx_strand_id
1 'polypeptide(L)'
;MEEYDDIAYKKAKDKVKEIKGFGYNLLSYCIMIPVLIVINLKFSPEFHWFWFSILGWGTGLLFQGMSAFGYIPFLGRDWEDRKLKELMDKEEKKSKFM
;
A
#
# COMPACT_ATOMS: atom_id res chain seq x y z
N MET A 1 -8.41 29.23 -0.20
CA MET A 1 -9.21 28.32 0.66
C MET A 1 -9.72 27.14 -0.17
N GLU A 2 -10.35 27.38 -1.33
CA GLU A 2 -10.73 26.32 -2.28
C GLU A 2 -9.57 25.40 -2.71
N GLU A 3 -8.39 25.97 -3.04
CA GLU A 3 -7.25 25.18 -3.54
C GLU A 3 -6.62 24.26 -2.46
N TYR A 4 -6.71 24.64 -1.18
CA TYR A 4 -6.26 23.82 -0.06
C TYR A 4 -7.14 22.57 0.10
N ASP A 5 -8.46 22.74 -0.04
CA ASP A 5 -9.41 21.63 0.02
C ASP A 5 -9.22 20.66 -1.16
N ASP A 6 -8.89 21.16 -2.35
CA ASP A 6 -8.68 20.31 -3.54
C ASP A 6 -7.43 19.41 -3.40
N ILE A 7 -6.32 19.96 -2.89
CA ILE A 7 -5.09 19.18 -2.62
C ILE A 7 -5.34 18.14 -1.53
N ALA A 8 -5.99 18.52 -0.42
CA ALA A 8 -6.31 17.62 0.67
C ALA A 8 -7.25 16.49 0.20
N TYR A 9 -8.27 16.84 -0.59
CA TYR A 9 -9.22 15.90 -1.16
C TYR A 9 -8.56 14.91 -2.13
N LYS A 10 -7.69 15.40 -3.03
CA LYS A 10 -6.95 14.54 -3.97
C LYS A 10 -6.05 13.56 -3.24
N LYS A 11 -5.33 14.02 -2.20
CA LYS A 11 -4.46 13.16 -1.38
C LYS A 11 -5.24 12.10 -0.62
N ALA A 12 -6.40 12.46 -0.07
CA ALA A 12 -7.29 11.51 0.59
C ALA A 12 -7.83 10.46 -0.40
N LYS A 13 -8.21 10.89 -1.61
CA LYS A 13 -8.71 10.00 -2.67
C LYS A 13 -7.65 9.01 -3.14
N ASP A 14 -6.40 9.45 -3.30
CA ASP A 14 -5.30 8.59 -3.70
C ASP A 14 -4.97 7.55 -2.62
N LYS A 15 -4.94 7.94 -1.33
CA LYS A 15 -4.79 6.98 -0.22
C LYS A 15 -5.90 5.93 -0.20
N VAL A 16 -7.16 6.34 -0.38
CA VAL A 16 -8.28 5.41 -0.41
C VAL A 16 -8.16 4.43 -1.60
N LYS A 17 -7.65 4.88 -2.74
CA LYS A 17 -7.43 4.04 -3.92
C LYS A 17 -6.35 2.98 -3.66
N GLU A 18 -5.25 3.36 -3.03
CA GLU A 18 -4.18 2.42 -2.67
C GLU A 18 -4.63 1.39 -1.64
N ILE A 19 -5.32 1.84 -0.58
CA ILE A 19 -5.86 0.95 0.46
C ILE A 19 -6.86 -0.05 -0.14
N LYS A 20 -7.73 0.40 -1.05
CA LYS A 20 -8.67 -0.49 -1.76
C LYS A 20 -7.95 -1.51 -2.65
N GLY A 21 -6.90 -1.10 -3.37
CA GLY A 21 -6.10 -1.99 -4.21
C GLY A 21 -5.34 -3.05 -3.41
N PHE A 22 -4.79 -2.66 -2.26
CA PHE A 22 -4.17 -3.58 -1.31
C PHE A 22 -5.18 -4.56 -0.70
N GLY A 23 -6.35 -4.06 -0.29
CA GLY A 23 -7.41 -4.88 0.31
C GLY A 23 -7.84 -6.03 -0.59
N TYR A 24 -7.90 -5.83 -1.91
CA TYR A 24 -8.22 -6.91 -2.85
C TYR A 24 -7.13 -7.98 -2.91
N ASN A 25 -5.85 -7.58 -2.94
CA ASN A 25 -4.72 -8.53 -2.92
C ASN A 25 -4.67 -9.30 -1.59
N LEU A 26 -4.89 -8.63 -0.46
CA LEU A 26 -4.94 -9.25 0.87
C LEU A 26 -6.11 -10.24 0.99
N LEU A 27 -7.29 -9.87 0.49
CA LEU A 27 -8.44 -10.77 0.47
C LEU A 27 -8.17 -12.02 -0.38
N SER A 28 -7.61 -11.82 -1.57
CA SER A 28 -7.20 -12.92 -2.45
C SER A 28 -6.19 -13.85 -1.77
N TYR A 29 -5.19 -13.28 -1.07
CA TYR A 29 -4.22 -14.05 -0.30
C TYR A 29 -4.88 -14.85 0.83
N CYS A 30 -5.76 -14.23 1.62
CA CYS A 30 -6.50 -14.92 2.68
C CYS A 30 -7.36 -16.08 2.18
N ILE A 31 -7.87 -16.02 0.95
CA ILE A 31 -8.67 -17.11 0.36
C ILE A 31 -7.78 -18.18 -0.27
N MET A 32 -6.75 -17.77 -1.00
CA MET A 32 -5.87 -18.69 -1.73
C MET A 32 -5.00 -19.54 -0.81
N ILE A 33 -4.49 -18.98 0.29
CA ILE A 33 -3.58 -19.69 1.19
C ILE A 33 -4.24 -20.92 1.85
N PRO A 34 -5.45 -20.83 2.43
CA PRO A 34 -6.18 -22.01 2.91
C PRO A 34 -6.44 -23.04 1.81
N VAL A 35 -6.79 -22.60 0.59
CA VAL A 35 -7.01 -23.52 -0.55
C VAL A 35 -5.73 -24.28 -0.89
N LEU A 36 -4.58 -23.59 -0.94
CA LEU A 36 -3.26 -24.20 -1.15
C LEU A 36 -2.87 -25.18 -0.04
N ILE A 37 -3.15 -24.83 1.22
CA ILE A 37 -2.90 -25.71 2.36
C ILE A 37 -3.74 -26.99 2.24
N VAL A 38 -5.04 -26.87 1.95
CA VAL A 38 -5.92 -28.03 1.78
C VAL A 38 -5.46 -28.91 0.62
N ILE A 39 -5.09 -28.33 -0.52
CA ILE A 39 -4.57 -29.08 -1.68
C ILE A 39 -3.29 -29.82 -1.30
N ASN A 40 -2.36 -29.16 -0.62
CA ASN A 40 -1.10 -29.78 -0.25
C ASN A 40 -1.28 -30.92 0.75
N LEU A 41 -2.08 -30.72 1.80
CA LEU A 41 -2.38 -31.77 2.76
C LEU A 41 -3.09 -32.96 2.13
N LYS A 42 -3.86 -32.74 1.05
CA LYS A 42 -4.59 -33.80 0.34
C LYS A 42 -3.74 -34.57 -0.68
N PHE A 43 -2.84 -33.91 -1.39
CA PHE A 43 -2.04 -34.53 -2.47
C PHE A 43 -0.62 -34.93 -2.04
N SER A 44 -0.01 -34.20 -1.12
CA SER A 44 1.38 -34.42 -0.71
C SER A 44 1.57 -34.03 0.76
N PRO A 45 0.97 -34.78 1.70
CA PRO A 45 1.05 -34.49 3.13
C PRO A 45 2.48 -34.57 3.68
N GLU A 46 3.38 -35.30 3.02
CA GLU A 46 4.78 -35.41 3.46
C GLU A 46 5.64 -34.19 3.10
N PHE A 47 5.24 -33.41 2.09
CA PHE A 47 6.01 -32.25 1.63
C PHE A 47 5.17 -30.97 1.64
N HIS A 48 5.45 -30.12 2.62
CA HIS A 48 4.67 -28.91 2.92
C HIS A 48 5.07 -27.71 2.03
N TRP A 49 4.91 -27.84 0.71
CA TRP A 49 5.37 -26.82 -0.24
C TRP A 49 4.65 -25.47 -0.11
N PHE A 50 3.49 -25.43 0.56
CA PHE A 50 2.71 -24.20 0.75
C PHE A 50 3.50 -23.12 1.50
N TRP A 51 4.53 -23.48 2.29
CA TRP A 51 5.42 -22.51 2.94
C TRP A 51 6.10 -21.58 1.95
N PHE A 52 6.50 -22.08 0.78
CA PHE A 52 7.10 -21.25 -0.27
C PHE A 52 6.09 -20.27 -0.86
N SER A 53 4.83 -20.68 -1.02
CA SER A 53 3.75 -19.78 -1.45
C SER A 53 3.44 -18.73 -0.39
N ILE A 54 3.33 -19.13 0.89
CA ILE A 54 3.11 -18.21 2.02
C ILE A 54 4.22 -17.16 2.08
N LEU A 55 5.48 -17.58 2.09
CA LEU A 55 6.63 -16.68 2.23
C LEU A 55 6.87 -15.84 0.97
N GLY A 56 6.77 -16.43 -0.22
CA GLY A 56 6.99 -15.73 -1.49
C GLY A 56 5.90 -14.70 -1.78
N TRP A 57 4.62 -15.09 -1.69
CA TRP A 57 3.53 -14.14 -1.91
C TRP A 57 3.31 -13.21 -0.72
N GLY A 58 3.54 -13.69 0.50
CA GLY A 58 3.38 -12.90 1.72
C GLY A 58 4.37 -11.75 1.82
N THR A 59 5.60 -11.90 1.33
CA THR A 59 6.57 -10.80 1.26
C THR A 59 6.13 -9.71 0.30
N GLY A 60 5.65 -10.05 -0.90
CA GLY A 60 5.06 -9.08 -1.83
C GLY A 60 3.84 -8.36 -1.26
N LEU A 61 3.00 -9.08 -0.53
CA LEU A 61 1.84 -8.52 0.17
C LEU A 61 2.25 -7.56 1.29
N LEU A 62 3.30 -7.90 2.06
CA LEU A 62 3.87 -7.01 3.08
C LEU A 62 4.35 -5.70 2.46
N PHE A 63 5.08 -5.75 1.34
CA PHE A 63 5.52 -4.54 0.64
C PHE A 63 4.35 -3.70 0.11
N GLN A 64 3.32 -4.32 -0.47
CA GLN A 64 2.12 -3.60 -0.89
C GLN A 64 1.37 -2.98 0.29
N GLY A 65 1.26 -3.68 1.42
CA GLY A 65 0.60 -3.18 2.62
C GLY A 65 1.35 -2.00 3.22
N MET A 66 2.67 -2.12 3.36
CA MET A 66 3.53 -1.01 3.80
C MET A 66 3.36 0.24 2.93
N SER A 67 3.31 0.06 1.60
CA SER A 67 3.03 1.16 0.67
C SER A 67 1.63 1.77 0.89
N ALA A 68 0.59 0.94 0.96
CA ALA A 68 -0.80 1.39 1.08
C ALA A 68 -1.11 2.11 2.41
N PHE A 69 -0.42 1.75 3.49
CA PHE A 69 -0.54 2.43 4.79
C PHE A 69 0.37 3.67 4.92
N GLY A 70 1.10 4.05 3.86
CA GLY A 70 1.99 5.21 3.88
C GLY A 70 3.22 5.00 4.77
N TYR A 71 3.64 3.75 4.94
CA TYR A 71 4.84 3.37 5.67
C TYR A 71 5.87 2.93 4.63
N ILE A 72 6.49 3.89 3.94
CA ILE A 72 7.64 3.57 3.09
C ILE A 72 8.76 3.13 4.07
N PRO A 73 9.25 1.88 4.01
CA PRO A 73 10.18 1.36 5.02
C PRO A 73 11.50 2.15 5.11
N PHE A 74 11.81 2.95 4.09
CA PHE A 74 13.01 3.80 4.02
C PHE A 74 12.74 5.32 4.08
N LEU A 75 11.50 5.78 3.92
CA LEU A 75 11.10 7.19 3.94
C LEU A 75 9.86 7.34 4.83
N GLY A 76 10.07 7.51 6.13
CA GLY A 76 8.96 7.66 7.08
C GLY A 76 7.99 8.81 6.72
N ARG A 77 6.84 8.82 7.39
CA ARG A 77 5.76 9.82 7.25
C ARG A 77 6.26 11.27 7.26
N ASP A 78 7.32 11.56 8.02
CA ASP A 78 8.03 12.85 8.06
C ASP A 78 8.53 13.36 6.70
N TRP A 79 8.96 12.46 5.80
CA TRP A 79 9.35 12.88 4.46
C TRP A 79 8.14 13.27 3.62
N GLU A 80 7.05 12.52 3.74
CA GLU A 80 5.80 12.79 3.01
C GLU A 80 5.21 14.15 3.40
N ASP A 81 5.22 14.46 4.71
CA ASP A 81 4.75 15.75 5.25
C ASP A 81 5.67 16.91 4.86
N ARG A 82 7.01 16.73 4.90
CA ARG A 82 7.94 17.75 4.40
C ARG A 82 7.77 18.00 2.92
N LYS A 83 7.60 16.96 2.10
CA LYS A 83 7.41 17.13 0.65
C LYS A 83 6.11 17.81 0.31
N LEU A 84 5.04 17.51 1.06
CA LEU A 84 3.79 18.22 0.90
C LEU A 84 3.96 19.71 1.22
N LYS A 85 4.66 20.03 2.31
CA LYS A 85 4.94 21.42 2.69
C LYS A 85 5.79 22.15 1.66
N GLU A 86 6.82 21.50 1.09
CA GLU A 86 7.63 22.07 0.00
C GLU A 86 6.82 22.35 -1.27
N LEU A 87 5.88 21.46 -1.63
CA LEU A 87 5.02 21.66 -2.80
C LEU A 87 4.08 22.86 -2.58
N MET A 88 3.46 22.95 -1.40
CA MET A 88 2.60 24.08 -1.03
C MET A 88 3.36 25.42 -1.07
N ASP A 89 4.55 25.48 -0.46
CA ASP A 89 5.39 26.69 -0.46
C ASP A 89 5.81 27.11 -1.88
N LYS A 90 6.03 26.14 -2.78
CA LYS A 90 6.38 26.42 -4.18
C LYS A 90 5.20 26.97 -4.97
N GLU A 91 4.00 26.44 -4.77
CA GLU A 91 2.80 26.94 -5.44
C GLU A 91 2.37 28.31 -4.91
N GLU A 92 2.44 28.53 -3.59
CA GLU A 92 2.17 29.85 -2.99
C GLU A 92 3.14 30.91 -3.53
N LYS A 93 4.43 30.59 -3.63
CA LYS A 93 5.41 31.49 -4.27
C LYS A 93 5.07 31.73 -5.73
N LYS A 94 4.71 30.70 -6.49
CA LYS A 94 4.40 30.83 -7.92
C LYS A 94 3.15 31.70 -8.16
N SER A 95 2.12 31.56 -7.34
CA SER A 95 0.91 32.41 -7.38
C SER A 95 1.20 33.86 -7.01
N LYS A 96 2.13 34.12 -6.09
CA LYS A 96 2.50 35.48 -5.67
C LYS A 96 3.34 36.25 -6.69
N PHE A 97 3.94 35.56 -7.65
CA PHE A 97 4.76 36.13 -8.72
C PHE A 97 4.03 36.21 -10.08
N MET A 98 2.74 35.91 -10.12
CA MET A 98 1.86 36.01 -11.29
C MET A 98 0.76 37.04 -11.02
#